data_AF-A0A9E0ULL1-F1
#
_entry.id   AF-A0A9E0ULL1-F1
#
_cell.length_a   1.000
_cell.length_b   1.000
_cell.length_c   1.000
_cell.angle_alpha   90.00
_cell.angle_beta   90.00
_cell.angle_gamma   90.00
#
_symmetry.space_group_name_H-M   'P 1'
#
loop_
_entity.id
_entity.type
_entity.pdbx_description
1 polymer ?
#
loop_
_entity_poly.entity_id
_entity_poly.type
_entity_poly.pdbx_seq_one_letter_code
_entity_poly.pdbx_strand_id
1 'polypeptide(L)'
;EKKEESPEQKSERKFIIKKLVFEDGNVAFISKGENLTQKLPSFTLTNLGRENGATSSELMGEVLVQLIDQAVRATAKSAVDISTKEGGNAVDAISDKLKNLLK
;
A
#
# COMPACT_ATOMS: atom_id res chain seq x y z
N GLU A 1 46.40 11.41 -18.89
CA GLU A 1 45.29 10.51 -18.55
C GLU A 1 44.30 11.20 -17.62
N LYS A 2 43.00 11.10 -17.90
CA LYS A 2 41.94 11.59 -17.01
C LYS A 2 41.69 10.54 -15.93
N LYS A 3 41.75 10.94 -14.66
CA LYS A 3 41.28 10.13 -13.53
C LYS A 3 39.80 9.83 -13.74
N GLU A 4 39.47 8.57 -13.93
CA GLU A 4 38.10 8.07 -13.84
C GLU A 4 37.68 8.20 -12.37
N GLU A 5 36.81 9.16 -12.10
CA GLU A 5 36.10 9.27 -10.83
C GLU A 5 35.20 8.04 -10.69
N SER A 6 35.41 7.27 -9.61
CA SER A 6 34.54 6.17 -9.19
C SER A 6 33.07 6.58 -9.25
N PRO A 7 32.13 5.67 -9.57
CA PRO A 7 30.72 5.97 -9.48
C PRO A 7 30.41 6.31 -8.02
N GLU A 8 30.29 7.61 -7.74
CA GLU A 8 29.81 8.12 -6.48
C GLU A 8 28.52 7.35 -6.18
N GLN A 9 28.54 6.65 -5.05
CA GLN A 9 27.38 5.98 -4.48
C GLN A 9 26.39 7.09 -4.11
N LYS A 10 25.65 7.55 -5.12
CA LYS A 10 24.74 8.68 -5.06
C LYS A 10 23.69 8.29 -4.03
N SER A 11 23.80 8.88 -2.83
CA SER A 11 22.91 8.58 -1.73
C SER A 11 21.46 8.66 -2.23
N GLU A 12 20.76 7.54 -2.13
CA GLU A 12 19.43 7.38 -2.71
C GLU A 12 18.53 8.47 -2.13
N ARG A 13 17.89 9.26 -3.01
CA ARG A 13 17.11 10.42 -2.57
C ARG A 13 16.00 9.94 -1.64
N LYS A 14 15.94 10.53 -0.45
CA LYS A 14 14.88 10.29 0.53
C LYS A 14 13.80 11.36 0.40
N PHE A 15 12.56 10.93 0.56
CA PHE A 15 11.38 11.76 0.46
C PHE A 15 10.51 11.61 1.71
N ILE A 16 9.83 12.69 2.08
CA ILE A 16 8.77 12.71 3.09
C ILE A 16 7.51 13.18 2.39
N ILE A 17 6.49 12.32 2.33
CA ILE A 17 5.20 12.69 1.75
C ILE A 17 4.25 13.01 2.90
N LYS A 18 3.97 14.31 3.09
CA LYS A 18 3.08 14.79 4.16
C LYS A 18 1.66 14.28 4.00
N LYS A 19 1.16 14.27 2.75
CA LYS A 19 -0.21 13.89 2.41
C LYS A 19 -0.24 13.29 1.01
N LEU A 20 -0.87 12.13 0.89
CA LEU A 20 -1.23 11.48 -0.37
C LEU A 20 -2.73 11.19 -0.32
N VAL A 21 -3.45 11.68 -1.31
CA VAL A 21 -4.91 11.49 -1.40
C VAL A 21 -5.17 10.49 -2.52
N PHE A 22 -5.89 9.43 -2.19
CA PHE A 22 -6.55 8.59 -3.16
C PHE A 22 -7.99 9.07 -3.27
N GLU A 23 -8.32 9.65 -4.42
CA GLU A 23 -9.70 9.97 -4.76
C GLU A 23 -10.43 8.70 -5.20
N ASP A 24 -11.75 8.71 -5.06
CA ASP A 24 -12.65 7.58 -5.30
C ASP A 24 -12.20 6.69 -6.47
N GLY A 25 -12.15 5.38 -6.21
CA GLY A 25 -11.68 4.40 -7.17
C GLY A 25 -12.55 3.15 -7.21
N ASN A 26 -12.11 2.18 -8.01
CA ASN A 26 -12.71 0.86 -8.10
C ASN A 26 -11.63 -0.20 -7.88
N VAL A 27 -11.97 -1.24 -7.12
CA VAL A 27 -11.14 -2.42 -6.91
C VAL A 27 -11.84 -3.59 -7.56
N ALA A 28 -11.15 -4.25 -8.48
CA ALA A 28 -11.59 -5.53 -9.03
C ALA A 28 -10.99 -6.68 -8.21
N PHE A 29 -11.79 -7.69 -7.90
CA PHE A 29 -11.36 -8.89 -7.19
C PHE A 29 -12.14 -10.11 -7.68
N ILE A 30 -11.54 -11.29 -7.51
CA ILE A 30 -12.16 -12.56 -7.89
C ILE A 30 -12.74 -13.19 -6.63
N SER A 31 -14.04 -13.51 -6.65
CA SER A 31 -14.72 -14.25 -5.59
C SER A 31 -15.54 -15.38 -6.22
N LYS A 32 -15.33 -16.62 -5.76
CA LYS A 32 -16.04 -17.81 -6.27
C LYS A 32 -16.02 -17.99 -7.80
N GLY A 33 -14.96 -17.50 -8.46
CA GLY A 33 -14.81 -17.58 -9.92
C GLY A 33 -15.47 -16.43 -10.69
N GLU A 34 -16.11 -15.49 -10.00
CA GLU A 34 -16.71 -14.29 -10.60
C GLU A 34 -15.79 -13.08 -10.38
N ASN A 35 -15.69 -12.23 -11.41
CA ASN A 35 -15.02 -10.93 -11.30
C ASN A 35 -16.00 -9.91 -10.73
N LEU A 36 -15.73 -9.46 -9.51
CA LEU A 36 -16.51 -8.43 -8.84
C LEU A 36 -15.73 -7.12 -8.82
N THR A 37 -16.45 -6.00 -8.90
CA THR A 37 -15.87 -4.66 -8.78
C THR A 37 -16.54 -3.96 -7.61
N GLN A 38 -15.74 -3.48 -6.66
CA GLN A 38 -16.20 -2.72 -5.49
C GLN A 38 -15.68 -1.30 -5.55
N LYS A 39 -16.50 -0.33 -5.11
CA LYS A 39 -16.02 1.03 -4.90
C LYS A 39 -15.01 1.08 -3.77
N LEU A 40 -13.87 1.70 -4.06
CA LEU A 40 -12.88 2.09 -3.06
C LEU A 40 -13.13 3.57 -2.75
N PRO A 41 -13.72 3.91 -1.59
CA PRO A 41 -13.96 5.30 -1.24
C PRO A 41 -12.65 6.05 -1.09
N SER A 42 -12.70 7.37 -1.29
CA SER A 42 -11.57 8.25 -1.08
C SER A 42 -10.95 8.04 0.30
N PHE A 43 -9.62 8.01 0.37
CA PHE A 43 -8.88 7.94 1.63
C PHE A 43 -7.59 8.75 1.53
N THR A 44 -7.09 9.16 2.69
CA THR A 44 -5.86 9.97 2.80
C THR A 44 -4.82 9.20 3.57
N LEU A 45 -3.61 9.12 3.01
CA LEU A 45 -2.41 8.66 3.70
C LEU A 45 -1.61 9.90 4.12
N THR A 46 -1.14 9.91 5.35
CA THR A 46 -0.37 11.04 5.90
C THR A 46 0.95 10.57 6.47
N ASN A 47 1.96 11.44 6.43
CA ASN A 47 3.26 11.22 7.06
C ASN A 47 4.02 9.96 6.57
N LEU A 48 4.03 9.72 5.25
CA LEU A 48 4.81 8.63 4.65
C LEU A 48 6.30 8.97 4.65
N GLY A 49 7.14 7.96 4.89
CA GLY A 49 8.59 8.12 5.05
C GLY A 49 9.04 8.64 6.42
N ARG A 50 8.11 8.93 7.33
CA ARG A 50 8.34 9.33 8.73
C ARG A 50 9.45 10.41 8.89
N GLU A 51 10.18 10.42 10.01
CA GLU A 51 11.11 11.48 10.37
C GLU A 51 12.41 11.49 9.55
N ASN A 52 12.87 10.33 9.07
CA ASN A 52 14.16 10.18 8.38
C ASN A 52 14.05 10.22 6.85
N GLY A 53 12.84 10.33 6.32
CA GLY A 53 12.53 10.13 4.91
C GLY A 53 12.72 8.68 4.47
N ALA A 54 12.08 8.34 3.36
CA ALA A 54 12.15 7.02 2.76
C ALA A 54 12.51 7.13 1.27
N THR A 55 13.19 6.12 0.73
CA THR A 55 13.46 6.02 -0.70
C THR A 55 12.15 5.84 -1.46
N SER A 56 12.20 6.04 -2.79
CA SER A 56 11.03 5.81 -3.65
C SER A 56 10.45 4.40 -3.48
N SER A 57 11.32 3.39 -3.33
CA SER A 57 10.90 1.99 -3.17
C SER A 57 10.20 1.75 -1.83
N GLU A 58 10.79 2.26 -0.74
CA GLU A 58 10.23 2.17 0.62
C GLU A 58 8.87 2.88 0.70
N LEU A 59 8.74 4.07 0.10
CA LEU A 59 7.48 4.79 0.05
C LEU A 59 6.40 4.04 -0.74
N MET A 60 6.76 3.47 -1.90
CA MET A 60 5.80 2.66 -2.66
C MET A 60 5.34 1.44 -1.87
N GLY A 61 6.24 0.81 -1.11
CA GLY A 61 5.88 -0.25 -0.16
C GLY A 61 4.87 0.23 0.89
N GLU A 62 5.14 1.34 1.57
CA GLU A 62 4.23 1.92 2.57
C GLU A 62 2.85 2.28 1.98
N VAL A 63 2.82 2.82 0.75
CA VAL A 63 1.59 3.17 0.03
C VAL A 63 0.80 1.91 -0.35
N LEU A 64 1.46 0.90 -0.91
CA LEU A 64 0.83 -0.35 -1.34
C LEU A 64 0.18 -1.10 -0.18
N VAL A 65 0.87 -1.21 0.96
CA VAL A 65 0.32 -1.84 2.17
C VAL A 65 -0.98 -1.13 2.60
N GLN A 66 -0.98 0.20 2.62
CA GLN A 66 -2.15 0.98 3.02
C GLN A 66 -3.27 0.91 1.98
N LEU A 67 -2.96 0.94 0.69
CA LEU A 67 -3.94 0.78 -0.38
C LEU A 67 -4.63 -0.59 -0.32
N ILE A 68 -3.86 -1.66 -0.07
CA ILE A 68 -4.39 -3.01 0.09
C ILE A 68 -5.26 -3.11 1.34
N ASP A 69 -4.84 -2.53 2.47
CA ASP A 69 -5.66 -2.48 3.69
C ASP A 69 -7.02 -1.80 3.42
N GLN A 70 -7.04 -0.66 2.71
CA GLN A 70 -8.28 0.03 2.33
C GLN A 70 -9.13 -0.80 1.36
N ALA A 71 -8.52 -1.44 0.37
CA ALA A 71 -9.21 -2.31 -0.59
C ALA A 71 -9.84 -3.54 0.08
N VAL A 72 -9.11 -4.18 1.00
CA VAL A 72 -9.64 -5.31 1.77
C VAL A 72 -10.73 -4.84 2.71
N ARG A 73 -10.61 -3.69 3.38
CA ARG A 73 -11.70 -3.13 4.22
C ARG A 73 -12.95 -2.80 3.41
N ALA A 74 -12.81 -2.23 2.22
CA ALA A 74 -13.94 -1.94 1.33
C ALA A 74 -14.66 -3.23 0.88
N THR A 75 -13.88 -4.26 0.55
CA THR A 75 -14.40 -5.57 0.15
C THR A 75 -15.00 -6.33 1.33
N ALA A 76 -14.32 -6.32 2.49
CA ALA A 76 -14.76 -6.98 3.71
C ALA A 76 -16.01 -6.33 4.28
N LYS A 77 -16.17 -5.00 4.26
CA LYS A 77 -17.45 -4.37 4.63
C LYS A 77 -18.60 -4.86 3.76
N SER A 78 -18.36 -5.00 2.46
CA SER A 78 -19.34 -5.52 1.50
C SER A 78 -19.64 -7.01 1.73
N ALA A 79 -18.65 -7.78 2.23
CA ALA A 79 -18.82 -9.20 2.59
C ALA A 79 -19.37 -9.42 4.02
N VAL A 80 -19.19 -8.47 4.95
CA VAL A 80 -19.65 -8.57 6.34
C VAL A 80 -21.14 -8.28 6.47
N ASP A 81 -21.73 -7.53 5.53
CA ASP A 81 -23.19 -7.57 5.31
C ASP A 81 -23.70 -8.98 4.94
N ILE A 82 -22.81 -9.92 4.60
CA ILE A 82 -23.12 -11.32 4.28
C ILE A 82 -22.64 -12.31 5.37
N SER A 83 -21.59 -12.02 6.16
CA SER A 83 -21.26 -12.79 7.39
C SER A 83 -20.22 -12.12 8.30
N THR A 84 -20.65 -11.82 9.53
CA THR A 84 -19.84 -11.31 10.65
C THR A 84 -18.88 -12.39 11.20
N LYS A 85 -17.54 -12.16 11.08
CA LYS A 85 -16.46 -12.47 12.07
C LYS A 85 -15.05 -12.65 11.47
N GLU A 86 -14.90 -12.85 10.16
CA GLU A 86 -13.58 -13.21 9.57
C GLU A 86 -12.79 -12.04 8.94
N GLY A 87 -13.42 -10.87 8.74
CA GLY A 87 -12.81 -9.76 7.99
C GLY A 87 -11.59 -9.09 8.65
N GLY A 88 -11.48 -9.10 9.98
CA GLY A 88 -10.34 -8.51 10.68
C GLY A 88 -9.04 -9.33 10.52
N ASN A 89 -9.12 -10.64 10.74
CA ASN A 89 -7.97 -11.54 10.71
C ASN A 89 -7.37 -11.68 9.29
N ALA A 90 -8.20 -11.59 8.25
CA ALA A 90 -7.73 -11.65 6.86
C ALA A 90 -6.91 -10.42 6.46
N VAL A 91 -7.28 -9.23 6.96
CA VAL A 91 -6.57 -7.97 6.68
C VAL A 91 -5.17 -7.99 7.28
N ASP A 92 -5.05 -8.38 8.55
CA ASP A 92 -3.77 -8.43 9.25
C ASP A 92 -2.83 -9.45 8.61
N ALA A 93 -3.34 -10.62 8.21
CA ALA A 93 -2.57 -11.65 7.53
C ALA A 93 -2.03 -11.20 6.15
N ILE A 94 -2.82 -10.44 5.38
CA ILE A 94 -2.37 -9.90 4.08
C ILE A 94 -1.31 -8.81 4.31
N SER A 95 -1.53 -7.91 5.28
CA SER A 95 -0.60 -6.84 5.63
C SER A 95 0.77 -7.39 6.06
N ASP A 96 0.78 -8.40 6.93
CA ASP A 96 2.01 -9.02 7.41
C ASP A 96 2.75 -9.79 6.31
N LYS A 97 2.02 -10.47 5.42
CA LYS A 97 2.62 -11.14 4.27
C LYS A 97 3.24 -10.16 3.28
N LEU A 98 2.62 -9.00 3.07
CA LEU A 98 3.16 -7.96 2.20
C LEU A 98 4.41 -7.30 2.81
N LYS A 99 4.39 -7.00 4.11
CA LYS A 99 5.56 -6.46 4.83
C LYS A 99 6.76 -7.39 4.77
N ASN A 100 6.54 -8.71 4.84
CA ASN A 100 7.62 -9.69 4.68
C ASN A 100 8.13 -9.82 3.24
N LEU A 101 7.35 -9.45 2.22
CA LEU A 101 7.80 -9.42 0.82
C LEU A 101 8.56 -8.15 0.44
N LEU A 102 8.43 -7.08 1.23
CA LEU A 102 9.09 -5.80 1.04
C LEU A 102 10.35 -5.62 1.92
N LYS A 103 10.71 -6.65 2.70
CA LYS A 103 11.99 -6.77 3.39
C LYS A 103 13.03 -7.42 2.48
#